data_AF-A0A084EGT2-F1
#
_entry.id   AF-A0A084EGT2-F1
#
_cell.length_a   1.000
_cell.length_b   1.000
_cell.length_c   1.000
_cell.angle_alpha   90.00
_cell.angle_beta   90.00
_cell.angle_gamma   90.00
#
_symmetry.space_group_name_H-M   'P 1'
#
loop_
_entity.id
_entity.type
_entity.pdbx_description
1 polymer ?
#
loop_
_entity_poly.entity_id
_entity_poly.type
_entity_poly.pdbx_seq_one_letter_code
_entity_poly.pdbx_strand_id
1 'polypeptide(L)'
;MAITIQTTYAEDYAKGYPGMVANGETSNRISRTVETAAGAAFGAPLYRGAGDHGCVTTVGTLATFLGWAIADRGIVPTVVTGAVDTYPQYSTAGILTDGAIYVTITGSVADGAAITVGTGAGAADGIGGTAADATHIATGWVADETVTNGICRIVRR
;
A
#
# COMPACT_ATOMS: atom_id res chain seq x y z
N MET A 1 -26.18 -4.52 -45.73
CA MET A 1 -25.18 -3.78 -44.93
C MET A 1 -25.38 -4.20 -43.48
N ALA A 2 -24.35 -4.76 -42.85
CA ALA A 2 -24.43 -5.13 -41.43
C ALA A 2 -24.31 -3.85 -40.60
N ILE A 3 -25.22 -3.65 -39.65
CA ILE A 3 -25.16 -2.52 -38.71
C ILE A 3 -24.25 -2.93 -37.55
N THR A 4 -23.14 -2.22 -37.37
CA THR A 4 -22.25 -2.45 -36.23
C THR A 4 -22.73 -1.57 -35.08
N ILE A 5 -23.21 -2.21 -34.03
CA ILE A 5 -23.92 -1.56 -32.91
C ILE A 5 -22.94 -0.97 -31.89
N GLN A 6 -21.71 -1.52 -31.82
CA GLN A 6 -20.66 -1.07 -30.93
C GLN A 6 -19.29 -1.45 -31.50
N THR A 7 -18.37 -0.49 -31.58
CA THR A 7 -17.00 -0.67 -32.11
C THR A 7 -15.92 -0.40 -31.06
N THR A 8 -16.31 0.15 -29.91
CA THR A 8 -15.42 0.46 -28.79
C THR A 8 -15.86 -0.32 -27.56
N TYR A 9 -14.94 -1.10 -27.04
CA TYR A 9 -15.04 -1.75 -25.74
C TYR A 9 -14.10 -0.99 -24.79
N ALA A 10 -14.52 -0.79 -23.54
CA ALA A 10 -13.61 -0.25 -22.54
C ALA A 10 -12.56 -1.32 -22.22
N GLU A 11 -11.30 -1.05 -22.55
CA GLU A 11 -10.17 -1.95 -22.25
C GLU A 11 -9.59 -1.69 -20.85
N ASP A 12 -9.98 -0.58 -20.21
CA ASP A 12 -9.49 -0.18 -18.90
C ASP A 12 -10.28 -0.84 -17.77
N TYR A 13 -9.90 -2.08 -17.43
CA TYR A 13 -10.23 -2.67 -16.14
C TYR A 13 -9.21 -2.23 -15.10
N ALA A 14 -9.69 -1.76 -13.95
CA ALA A 14 -8.80 -1.40 -12.83
C ALA A 14 -7.99 -2.63 -12.40
N LYS A 15 -6.65 -2.54 -12.51
CA LYS A 15 -5.71 -3.62 -12.15
C LYS A 15 -5.90 -4.15 -10.73
N GLY A 16 -6.34 -3.27 -9.84
CA GLY A 16 -6.56 -3.53 -8.44
C GLY A 16 -6.82 -2.22 -7.71
N TYR A 17 -6.81 -2.28 -6.38
CA TYR A 17 -6.93 -1.12 -5.50
C TYR A 17 -5.90 -1.22 -4.37
N PRO A 18 -5.53 -0.11 -3.73
CA PRO A 18 -4.54 -0.10 -2.66
C PRO A 18 -4.94 -1.06 -1.54
N GLY A 19 -3.99 -1.86 -1.08
CA GLY A 19 -4.21 -2.85 -0.02
C GLY A 19 -4.84 -4.16 -0.48
N MET A 20 -5.22 -4.31 -1.75
CA MET A 20 -5.69 -5.57 -2.30
C MET A 20 -4.56 -6.59 -2.31
N VAL A 21 -4.75 -7.73 -1.64
CA VAL A 21 -3.84 -8.88 -1.75
C VAL A 21 -3.89 -9.40 -3.18
N ALA A 22 -2.74 -9.44 -3.85
CA ALA A 22 -2.69 -9.67 -5.29
C ALA A 22 -2.84 -11.14 -5.69
N ASN A 23 -2.38 -12.08 -4.85
CA ASN A 23 -2.48 -13.51 -5.10
C ASN A 23 -2.50 -14.32 -3.77
N GLY A 24 -2.59 -15.64 -3.88
CA GLY A 24 -2.60 -16.57 -2.75
C GLY A 24 -1.23 -17.22 -2.47
N GLU A 25 -0.12 -16.57 -2.82
CA GLU A 25 1.21 -17.13 -2.52
C GLU A 25 1.47 -17.19 -1.01
N THR A 26 2.55 -17.86 -0.61
CA THR A 26 2.98 -17.92 0.79
C THR A 26 3.03 -16.50 1.34
N SER A 27 2.20 -16.24 2.32
CA SER A 27 1.99 -14.90 2.86
C SER A 27 1.79 -14.97 4.36
N ASN A 28 2.26 -13.92 5.03
CA ASN A 28 2.07 -13.76 6.47
C ASN A 28 1.33 -12.46 6.77
N ARG A 29 0.26 -12.59 7.55
CA ARG A 29 -0.64 -11.48 7.92
C ARG A 29 -0.67 -11.34 9.43
N ILE A 30 -0.47 -10.13 9.93
CA ILE A 30 -0.55 -9.80 11.35
C ILE A 30 -1.61 -8.74 11.59
N SER A 31 -2.09 -8.65 12.83
CA SER A 31 -2.99 -7.59 13.26
C SER A 31 -2.32 -6.66 14.27
N ARG A 32 -2.61 -5.36 14.18
CA ARG A 32 -2.11 -4.31 15.09
C ARG A 32 -3.16 -3.22 15.28
N THR A 33 -3.12 -2.52 16.41
CA THR A 33 -4.02 -1.40 16.70
C THR A 33 -3.51 -0.12 16.07
N VAL A 34 -4.34 0.62 15.35
CA VAL A 34 -3.96 1.89 14.73
C VAL A 34 -3.91 3.00 15.77
N GLU A 35 -2.74 3.61 15.95
CA GLU A 35 -2.53 4.70 16.91
C GLU A 35 -2.61 6.09 16.26
N THR A 36 -2.33 6.19 14.94
CA THR A 36 -2.41 7.45 14.21
C THR A 36 -3.82 8.02 14.24
N ALA A 37 -3.97 9.28 14.65
CA ALA A 37 -5.26 9.98 14.70
C ALA A 37 -5.97 10.06 13.34
N ALA A 38 -5.21 10.24 12.25
CA ALA A 38 -5.74 10.25 10.89
C ALA A 38 -6.13 8.85 10.36
N GLY A 39 -5.88 7.79 11.13
CA GLY A 39 -6.07 6.41 10.69
C GLY A 39 -4.91 5.88 9.82
N ALA A 40 -5.14 4.72 9.23
CA ALA A 40 -4.22 4.04 8.32
C ALA A 40 -4.88 3.68 6.99
N ALA A 41 -4.45 4.33 5.90
CA ALA A 41 -4.98 4.09 4.57
C ALA A 41 -4.63 2.69 4.06
N PHE A 42 -5.50 2.09 3.24
CA PHE A 42 -5.22 0.80 2.62
C PHE A 42 -4.01 0.89 1.68
N GLY A 43 -3.16 -0.14 1.70
CA GLY A 43 -1.91 -0.18 0.94
C GLY A 43 -0.82 0.77 1.47
N ALA A 44 -1.06 1.49 2.57
CA ALA A 44 -0.03 2.33 3.19
C ALA A 44 1.00 1.49 3.97
N PRO A 45 2.26 1.96 4.06
CA PRO A 45 3.25 1.33 4.90
C PRO A 45 2.92 1.59 6.37
N LEU A 46 3.05 0.56 7.20
CA LEU A 46 2.81 0.63 8.63
C LEU A 46 4.09 0.32 9.42
N TYR A 47 4.25 1.05 10.51
CA TYR A 47 5.40 0.99 11.39
C TYR A 47 4.96 0.68 12.81
N ARG A 48 5.88 0.17 13.63
CA ARG A 48 5.65 -0.10 15.05
C ARG A 48 5.23 1.18 15.76
N GLY A 49 4.09 1.13 16.44
CA GLY A 49 3.59 2.19 17.29
C GLY A 49 4.32 2.28 18.64
N ALA A 50 3.92 3.24 19.46
CA ALA A 50 4.48 3.42 20.80
C ALA A 50 3.91 2.41 21.81
N GLY A 51 2.66 1.99 21.62
CA GLY A 51 2.00 0.98 22.43
C GLY A 51 2.33 -0.45 22.01
N ASP A 52 2.10 -1.38 22.93
CA ASP A 52 2.19 -2.80 22.64
C ASP A 52 1.16 -3.20 21.59
N HIS A 53 1.61 -3.92 20.56
CA HIS A 53 0.80 -4.26 19.39
C HIS A 53 0.22 -3.05 18.65
N GLY A 54 0.76 -1.86 18.86
CA GLY A 54 0.40 -0.64 18.13
C GLY A 54 1.05 -0.54 16.75
N CYS A 55 0.41 0.20 15.86
CA CYS A 55 0.96 0.61 14.58
C CYS A 55 0.65 2.08 14.26
N VAL A 56 1.57 2.70 13.53
CA VAL A 56 1.48 4.09 13.06
C VAL A 56 1.78 4.15 11.56
N THR A 57 1.28 5.21 10.93
CA THR A 57 1.54 5.57 9.52
C THR A 57 2.68 6.55 9.36
N THR A 58 3.15 7.14 10.46
CA THR A 58 4.36 7.96 10.46
C THR A 58 5.52 7.09 10.00
N VAL A 59 6.16 7.50 8.91
CA VAL A 59 7.26 6.75 8.32
C VAL A 59 8.42 6.67 9.32
N GLY A 60 8.71 5.45 9.74
CA GLY A 60 9.84 5.12 10.62
C GLY A 60 10.96 4.42 9.84
N THR A 61 12.00 3.99 10.54
CA THR A 61 13.12 3.27 9.92
C THR A 61 12.75 1.83 9.56
N LEU A 62 13.61 1.17 8.78
CA LEU A 62 13.52 -0.27 8.50
C LEU A 62 13.28 -1.14 9.75
N ALA A 63 13.88 -0.79 10.90
CA ALA A 63 13.73 -1.56 12.14
C ALA A 63 12.30 -1.50 12.71
N THR A 64 11.56 -0.46 12.37
CA THR A 64 10.17 -0.25 12.80
C THR A 64 9.16 -0.66 11.75
N PHE A 65 9.57 -0.91 10.50
CA PHE A 65 8.67 -1.30 9.42
C PHE A 65 8.01 -2.66 9.70
N LEU A 66 6.68 -2.69 9.65
CA LEU A 66 5.90 -3.90 9.87
C LEU A 66 5.48 -4.54 8.55
N GLY A 67 5.05 -3.73 7.58
CA GLY A 67 4.47 -4.20 6.33
C GLY A 67 3.44 -3.23 5.77
N TRP A 68 2.50 -3.75 4.98
CA TRP A 68 1.50 -2.95 4.26
C TRP A 68 0.09 -3.18 4.79
N ALA A 69 -0.70 -2.12 4.90
CA ALA A 69 -2.10 -2.22 5.30
C ALA A 69 -2.92 -2.98 4.24
N ILE A 70 -3.62 -4.03 4.67
CA ILE A 70 -4.52 -4.81 3.81
C ILE A 70 -5.85 -4.07 3.69
N ALA A 71 -6.47 -4.08 2.53
CA ALA A 71 -7.80 -3.50 2.37
C ALA A 71 -8.87 -4.39 3.03
N ASP A 72 -9.74 -3.78 3.84
CA ASP A 72 -10.86 -4.47 4.47
C ASP A 72 -12.19 -3.78 4.13
N ARG A 73 -13.05 -4.49 3.40
CA ARG A 73 -14.37 -3.99 2.97
C ARG A 73 -15.41 -3.98 4.10
N GLY A 74 -15.14 -4.66 5.21
CA GLY A 74 -16.00 -4.69 6.39
C GLY A 74 -15.83 -3.47 7.28
N ILE A 75 -14.85 -2.62 7.01
CA ILE A 75 -14.60 -1.43 7.83
C ILE A 75 -15.58 -0.33 7.49
N VAL A 76 -16.27 0.10 8.53
CA VAL A 76 -17.13 1.27 8.50
C VAL A 76 -16.26 2.50 8.77
N PRO A 77 -16.17 3.46 7.84
CA PRO A 77 -15.47 4.71 8.08
C PRO A 77 -16.14 5.44 9.26
N THR A 78 -15.36 5.88 10.25
CA THR A 78 -15.89 6.62 11.40
C THR A 78 -16.07 8.12 11.12
N VAL A 79 -15.59 8.61 9.97
CA VAL A 79 -15.67 10.01 9.54
C VAL A 79 -16.38 10.12 8.20
N VAL A 80 -17.51 10.84 8.19
CA VAL A 80 -18.37 11.09 7.00
C VAL A 80 -17.68 11.97 5.95
N THR A 81 -16.62 12.68 6.33
CA THR A 81 -15.85 13.61 5.47
C THR A 81 -14.39 13.18 5.26
N GLY A 82 -14.00 11.98 5.72
CA GLY A 82 -12.63 11.45 5.60
C GLY A 82 -12.45 10.46 4.45
N ALA A 83 -11.20 10.05 4.19
CA ALA A 83 -10.90 8.98 3.23
C ALA A 83 -11.59 7.68 3.64
N VAL A 84 -12.42 7.13 2.75
CA VAL A 84 -13.26 5.93 2.99
C VAL A 84 -12.42 4.67 3.12
N ASP A 85 -11.28 4.61 2.41
CA ASP A 85 -10.39 3.45 2.33
C ASP A 85 -9.30 3.51 3.41
N THR A 86 -9.72 3.55 4.67
CA THR A 86 -8.82 3.76 5.82
C THR A 86 -9.31 3.05 7.08
N TYR A 87 -8.39 2.39 7.79
CA TYR A 87 -8.60 1.93 9.16
C TYR A 87 -8.68 3.14 10.10
N PRO A 88 -9.79 3.34 10.85
CA PRO A 88 -9.87 4.45 11.79
C PRO A 88 -8.95 4.26 13.00
N GLN A 89 -8.64 5.36 13.71
CA GLN A 89 -7.87 5.28 14.95
C GLN A 89 -8.52 4.29 15.93
N TYR A 90 -7.70 3.52 16.63
CA TYR A 90 -8.07 2.47 17.58
C TYR A 90 -8.76 1.24 16.98
N SER A 91 -8.91 1.18 15.65
CA SER A 91 -9.29 -0.06 14.98
C SER A 91 -8.11 -1.00 14.81
N THR A 92 -8.42 -2.27 14.57
CA THR A 92 -7.44 -3.30 14.26
C THR A 92 -7.13 -3.29 12.77
N ALA A 93 -5.91 -2.93 12.39
CA ALA A 93 -5.41 -3.04 11.03
C ALA A 93 -4.88 -4.45 10.72
N GLY A 94 -5.26 -4.98 9.57
CA GLY A 94 -4.61 -6.14 8.96
C GLY A 94 -3.36 -5.69 8.20
N ILE A 95 -2.22 -6.32 8.47
CA ILE A 95 -0.93 -5.95 7.88
C ILE A 95 -0.34 -7.16 7.16
N LEU A 96 -0.01 -6.98 5.89
CA LEU A 96 0.73 -7.97 5.10
C LEU A 96 2.23 -7.76 5.31
N THR A 97 2.87 -8.73 5.93
CA THR A 97 4.31 -8.71 6.19
C THR A 97 5.09 -9.47 5.11
N ASP A 98 4.43 -10.37 4.37
CA ASP A 98 5.03 -11.21 3.34
C ASP A 98 3.97 -11.62 2.30
N GLY A 99 4.39 -11.88 1.06
CA GLY A 99 3.53 -12.16 -0.10
C GLY A 99 3.31 -10.96 -1.04
N ALA A 100 2.22 -10.97 -1.81
CA ALA A 100 1.93 -9.97 -2.83
C ALA A 100 0.76 -9.02 -2.46
N ILE A 101 0.95 -7.72 -2.66
CA ILE A 101 -0.08 -6.68 -2.44
C ILE A 101 -0.01 -5.57 -3.49
N TYR A 102 -1.14 -4.92 -3.74
CA TYR A 102 -1.21 -3.72 -4.55
C TYR A 102 -1.03 -2.45 -3.71
N VAL A 103 -0.14 -1.56 -4.15
CA VAL A 103 0.11 -0.26 -3.52
C VAL A 103 0.11 0.86 -4.56
N THR A 104 -0.12 2.10 -4.12
CA THR A 104 -0.04 3.28 -4.98
C THR A 104 1.40 3.77 -5.05
N ILE A 105 2.02 3.64 -6.21
CA ILE A 105 3.36 4.15 -6.49
C ILE A 105 3.30 5.61 -6.91
N THR A 106 4.25 6.39 -6.38
CA THR A 106 4.58 7.74 -6.85
C THR A 106 5.93 7.70 -7.55
N GLY A 107 6.02 8.33 -8.71
CA GLY A 107 7.20 8.26 -9.58
C GLY A 107 7.20 7.00 -10.44
N SER A 108 8.39 6.60 -10.89
CA SER A 108 8.58 5.45 -11.79
C SER A 108 9.31 4.32 -11.05
N VAL A 109 8.74 3.11 -11.13
CA VAL A 109 9.36 1.87 -10.67
C VAL A 109 9.48 0.92 -11.86
N ALA A 110 10.65 0.31 -12.01
CA ALA A 110 10.86 -0.78 -12.95
C ALA A 110 10.54 -2.12 -12.29
N ASP A 111 10.22 -3.13 -13.09
CA ASP A 111 10.10 -4.50 -12.61
C ASP A 111 11.39 -4.97 -11.91
N GLY A 112 11.24 -5.61 -10.75
CA GLY A 112 12.33 -6.03 -9.87
C GLY A 112 12.99 -4.91 -9.06
N ALA A 113 12.58 -3.65 -9.22
CA ALA A 113 13.14 -2.54 -8.44
C ALA A 113 12.74 -2.66 -6.96
N ALA A 114 13.70 -2.38 -6.07
CA ALA A 114 13.43 -2.34 -4.63
C ALA A 114 12.44 -1.22 -4.28
N ILE A 115 11.49 -1.53 -3.40
CA ILE A 115 10.49 -0.57 -2.95
C ILE A 115 11.02 0.21 -1.76
N THR A 116 10.77 1.51 -1.82
CA THR A 116 11.18 2.51 -0.84
C THR A 116 9.99 3.39 -0.46
N VAL A 117 10.02 3.93 0.75
CA VAL A 117 9.01 4.86 1.27
C VAL A 117 9.71 6.18 1.60
N GLY A 118 9.26 7.31 1.05
CA GLY A 118 9.87 8.62 1.34
C GLY A 118 9.36 9.29 2.63
N THR A 119 10.06 10.34 3.08
CA THR A 119 9.79 11.05 4.35
C THR A 119 9.66 12.58 4.26
N GLY A 120 9.77 13.27 3.11
CA GLY A 120 9.90 14.73 3.12
C GLY A 120 9.45 15.54 1.89
N ALA A 121 8.41 16.37 2.09
CA ALA A 121 7.82 17.42 1.24
C ALA A 121 8.03 17.49 -0.31
N GLY A 122 8.35 16.41 -1.02
CA GLY A 122 8.66 16.39 -2.45
C GLY A 122 8.17 15.13 -3.18
N ALA A 123 8.31 15.09 -4.51
CA ALA A 123 7.77 14.03 -5.38
C ALA A 123 8.30 12.60 -5.09
N ALA A 124 9.31 12.46 -4.23
CA ALA A 124 9.87 11.18 -3.76
C ALA A 124 9.23 10.66 -2.45
N ASP A 125 8.18 11.31 -1.94
CA ASP A 125 7.54 11.00 -0.65
C ASP A 125 6.49 9.89 -0.67
N GLY A 126 6.29 9.29 -1.82
CA GLY A 126 5.40 8.17 -1.95
C GLY A 126 6.10 6.84 -1.70
N ILE A 127 5.37 5.80 -2.06
CA ILE A 127 5.94 4.47 -2.28
C ILE A 127 6.55 4.48 -3.68
N GLY A 128 7.81 4.09 -3.84
CA GLY A 128 8.49 4.17 -5.13
C GLY A 128 9.83 3.45 -5.15
N GLY A 129 10.62 3.67 -6.22
CA GLY A 129 11.93 3.03 -6.42
C GLY A 129 13.11 3.89 -5.97
N THR A 130 12.84 5.08 -5.45
CA THR A 130 13.86 6.03 -5.00
C THR A 130 13.44 6.59 -3.65
N ALA A 131 14.16 6.21 -2.60
CA ALA A 131 14.01 6.85 -1.31
C ALA A 131 14.76 8.19 -1.35
N ALA A 132 14.19 9.25 -0.76
CA ALA A 132 14.96 10.45 -0.44
C ALA A 132 16.09 10.16 0.59
N ASP A 133 15.94 9.09 1.39
CA ASP A 133 16.90 8.59 2.36
C ASP A 133 16.86 7.04 2.42
N ALA A 134 18.03 6.39 2.37
CA ALA A 134 18.20 4.93 2.33
C ALA A 134 17.73 4.19 3.61
N THR A 135 17.32 4.92 4.65
CA THR A 135 16.83 4.35 5.92
C THR A 135 15.38 3.85 5.88
N HIS A 136 14.63 4.20 4.83
CA HIS A 136 13.20 3.94 4.67
C HIS A 136 12.87 2.90 3.57
N ILE A 137 13.84 2.04 3.26
CA ILE A 137 13.66 0.95 2.31
C ILE A 137 12.72 -0.09 2.93
N ALA A 138 11.69 -0.51 2.19
CA ALA A 138 10.87 -1.66 2.55
C ALA A 138 11.64 -2.94 2.18
N THR A 139 12.71 -3.24 2.92
CA THR A 139 13.68 -4.28 2.53
C THR A 139 13.02 -5.63 2.27
N GLY A 140 13.35 -6.21 1.11
CA GLY A 140 12.78 -7.46 0.61
C GLY A 140 11.55 -7.27 -0.27
N TRP A 141 10.94 -6.08 -0.31
CA TRP A 141 9.84 -5.77 -1.22
C TRP A 141 10.38 -5.24 -2.56
N VAL A 142 9.88 -5.82 -3.64
CA VAL A 142 10.21 -5.44 -5.01
C VAL A 142 8.94 -5.17 -5.81
N ALA A 143 9.02 -4.27 -6.78
CA ALA A 143 7.99 -4.15 -7.81
C ALA A 143 7.99 -5.41 -8.68
N ASP A 144 6.80 -5.91 -9.02
CA ASP A 144 6.63 -7.08 -9.91
C ASP A 144 6.03 -6.67 -11.27
N GLU A 145 6.03 -5.37 -11.54
CA GLU A 145 5.66 -4.75 -12.81
C GLU A 145 6.33 -3.37 -12.92
N THR A 146 6.47 -2.88 -14.15
CA THR A 146 6.93 -1.50 -14.41
C THR A 146 5.73 -0.57 -14.39
N VAL A 147 5.73 0.42 -13.50
CA VAL A 147 4.63 1.39 -13.33
C VAL A 147 5.20 2.79 -13.18
N THR A 148 4.52 3.75 -13.80
CA THR A 148 4.75 5.18 -13.54
C THR A 148 3.46 5.76 -13.00
N ASN A 149 3.48 6.24 -11.76
CA ASN A 149 2.35 6.81 -11.02
C ASN A 149 1.07 5.96 -11.10
N GLY A 150 0.78 5.19 -10.05
CA GLY A 150 -0.46 4.42 -9.99
C GLY A 150 -0.32 3.11 -9.23
N ILE A 151 -1.29 2.22 -9.44
CA ILE A 151 -1.32 0.92 -8.77
C ILE A 151 -0.21 0.01 -9.31
N CYS A 152 0.59 -0.53 -8.40
CA CYS A 152 1.63 -1.51 -8.69
C CYS A 152 1.48 -2.70 -7.77
N ARG A 153 1.62 -3.91 -8.32
CA ARG A 153 1.85 -5.12 -7.54
C ARG A 153 3.28 -5.11 -6.99
N ILE A 154 3.40 -5.25 -5.68
CA ILE A 154 4.68 -5.45 -5.00
C ILE A 154 4.67 -6.82 -4.33
N VAL A 155 5.84 -7.46 -4.31
CA VAL A 155 6.04 -8.80 -3.76
C VAL A 155 7.23 -8.78 -2.82
N ARG A 156 7.15 -9.53 -1.73
CA ARG A 156 8.33 -9.81 -0.90
C ARG A 156 9.00 -11.10 -1.37
N ARG A 157 10.29 -11.03 -1.72
CA ARG A 157 11.13 -12.17 -2.13
C ARG A 157 12.38 -12.28 -1.26
#